data_AF-A0A3M1PNA9-F1
#
_entry.id   AF-A0A3M1PNA9-F1
#
_cell.length_a   1.000
_cell.length_b   1.000
_cell.length_c   1.000
_cell.angle_alpha   90.00
_cell.angle_beta   90.00
_cell.angle_gamma   90.00
#
_symmetry.space_group_name_H-M   'P 1'
#
loop_
_entity.id
_entity.type
_entity.pdbx_description
1 polymer ?
#
loop_
_entity_poly.entity_id
_entity_poly.type
_entity_poly.pdbx_seq_one_letter_code
_entity_poly.pdbx_strand_id
1 'polypeptide(L)'
;MAANPEVLERVNALFQQGKLNFESGRYRESVECLEKAAALVERGGKLGGEVQIWLVTAYEAAGKSDAAIALCEKLVRHPDSKTRKQGRRLEAILKAPRLRTRPEWLTQIPDLTGLETADAENQKAYAAPSRPKTPRKPRPKPEPEPIDLSQVNTKDNAFVWLSLGAIALLVAGLVWFGRP
;
A
#
# COMPACT_ATOMS: atom_id res chain seq x y z
N MET A 1 -10.31 20.73 26.85
CA MET A 1 -11.67 21.00 26.33
C MET A 1 -12.22 19.66 25.85
N ALA A 2 -13.15 19.03 26.54
CA ALA A 2 -13.74 17.78 26.05
C ALA A 2 -14.53 18.09 24.77
N ALA A 3 -14.26 17.38 23.67
CA ALA A 3 -14.96 17.57 22.42
C ALA A 3 -16.46 17.27 22.62
N ASN A 4 -17.34 18.15 22.12
CA ASN A 4 -18.79 17.93 22.15
C ASN A 4 -19.10 16.58 21.44
N PRO A 5 -19.82 15.64 22.07
CA PRO A 5 -20.13 14.34 21.48
C PRO A 5 -20.83 14.46 20.12
N GLU A 6 -21.73 15.43 19.93
CA GLU A 6 -22.42 15.64 18.66
C GLU A 6 -21.46 16.03 17.52
N VAL A 7 -20.44 16.83 17.83
CA VAL A 7 -19.41 17.23 16.87
C VAL A 7 -18.54 16.03 16.50
N LEU A 8 -18.21 15.19 17.48
CA LEU A 8 -17.42 13.98 17.25
C LEU A 8 -18.17 12.98 16.36
N GLU A 9 -19.47 12.77 16.59
CA GLU A 9 -20.31 11.94 15.73
C GLU A 9 -20.35 12.48 14.30
N ARG A 10 -20.52 13.80 14.14
CA ARG A 10 -20.52 14.45 12.82
C ARG A 10 -19.18 14.30 12.10
N VAL A 11 -18.05 14.44 12.81
CA VAL A 11 -16.71 14.19 12.26
C VAL A 11 -16.59 12.74 11.78
N ASN A 12 -17.03 11.78 12.59
CA ASN A 12 -16.96 10.36 12.24
C ASN A 12 -17.84 10.04 11.02
N ALA A 13 -19.06 10.59 10.95
CA ALA A 13 -19.94 10.40 9.80
C ALA A 13 -19.32 10.95 8.50
N LEU A 14 -18.80 12.18 8.54
CA LEU A 14 -18.10 12.79 7.41
C LEU A 14 -16.85 12.00 7.01
N PHE A 15 -16.09 11.52 8.00
CA PHE A 15 -14.88 10.73 7.75
C PHE A 15 -15.21 9.39 7.07
N GLN A 16 -16.20 8.65 7.56
CA GLN A 16 -16.62 7.40 6.92
C GLN A 16 -17.20 7.64 5.53
N GLN A 17 -18.04 8.67 5.35
CA GLN A 17 -18.56 9.02 4.03
C GLN A 17 -17.44 9.39 3.05
N GLY A 18 -16.43 10.14 3.52
CA GLY A 18 -15.25 10.46 2.73
C GLY A 18 -14.49 9.22 2.27
N LYS A 19 -14.31 8.23 3.15
CA LYS A 19 -13.68 6.94 2.81
C LYS A 19 -14.50 6.14 1.79
N LEU A 20 -15.82 6.03 1.98
CA LEU A 20 -16.70 5.33 1.04
C LEU A 20 -16.68 5.98 -0.36
N ASN A 21 -16.65 7.31 -0.42
CA ASN A 21 -16.50 8.03 -1.68
C ASN A 21 -15.13 7.77 -2.33
N PHE A 22 -14.05 7.72 -1.53
CA PHE A 22 -12.72 7.38 -2.03
C PHE A 22 -12.68 5.96 -2.63
N GLU A 23 -13.20 4.97 -1.89
CA GLU A 23 -13.21 3.56 -2.29
C GLU A 23 -14.07 3.31 -3.54
N SER A 24 -15.05 4.16 -3.80
CA SER A 24 -15.91 4.11 -5.00
C SER A 24 -15.41 4.98 -6.17
N GLY A 25 -14.22 5.58 -6.06
CA GLY A 25 -13.63 6.41 -7.12
C GLY A 25 -14.18 7.84 -7.22
N ARG A 26 -15.09 8.22 -6.32
CA ARG A 26 -15.65 9.58 -6.21
C ARG A 26 -14.70 10.50 -5.44
N TYR A 27 -13.54 10.78 -6.03
CA TYR A 27 -12.43 11.44 -5.33
C TYR A 27 -12.74 12.90 -4.97
N ARG A 28 -13.51 13.62 -5.79
CA ARG A 28 -13.88 15.02 -5.50
C ARG A 28 -14.80 15.10 -4.29
N GLU A 29 -15.82 14.26 -4.24
CA GLU A 29 -16.77 14.16 -3.13
C GLU A 29 -16.09 13.64 -1.86
N SER A 30 -15.11 12.74 -2.01
CA SER A 30 -14.24 12.30 -0.91
C SER A 30 -13.48 13.48 -0.29
N VAL A 31 -12.81 14.29 -1.12
CA VAL A 31 -12.11 15.50 -0.67
C VAL A 31 -13.06 16.44 0.09
N GLU A 32 -14.24 16.73 -0.44
CA GLU A 32 -15.20 17.63 0.22
C GLU A 32 -15.65 17.12 1.59
N CYS A 33 -15.94 15.82 1.72
CA CYS A 33 -16.29 15.21 3.01
C CYS A 33 -15.13 15.27 4.01
N LEU A 34 -13.90 14.96 3.56
CA LEU A 34 -12.71 14.92 4.39
C LEU A 34 -12.23 16.32 4.81
N GLU A 35 -12.37 17.34 3.95
CA GLU A 35 -12.13 18.74 4.30
C GLU A 35 -13.09 19.22 5.40
N LYS A 36 -14.38 18.89 5.28
CA LYS A 36 -15.39 19.20 6.31
C LYS A 36 -15.06 18.50 7.64
N ALA A 37 -14.66 17.23 7.59
CA ALA A 37 -14.21 16.51 8.80
C ALA A 37 -12.96 17.17 9.41
N ALA A 38 -11.97 17.52 8.59
CA ALA A 38 -10.72 18.15 9.02
C ALA A 38 -10.92 19.56 9.62
N ALA A 39 -11.98 20.26 9.24
CA ALA A 39 -12.35 21.56 9.80
C ALA A 39 -12.99 21.45 11.19
N LEU A 40 -13.66 20.34 11.49
CA LEU A 40 -14.38 20.12 12.75
C LEU A 40 -13.53 19.40 13.81
N VAL A 41 -12.56 18.59 13.39
CA VAL A 41 -11.72 17.79 14.30
C VAL A 41 -10.51 18.58 14.82
N GLU A 42 -10.09 18.30 16.06
CA GLU A 42 -8.82 18.79 16.57
C GLU A 42 -7.65 18.23 15.75
N ARG A 43 -6.95 19.12 15.04
CA ARG A 43 -5.91 18.76 14.08
C ARG A 43 -4.72 17.99 14.67
N GLY A 44 -4.41 18.16 15.97
CA GLY A 44 -3.32 17.48 16.64
C GLY A 44 -3.71 16.13 17.26
N GLY A 45 -5.00 15.80 17.30
CA GLY A 45 -5.49 14.54 17.84
C GLY A 45 -5.21 13.36 16.90
N LYS A 46 -5.31 12.14 17.43
CA LYS A 46 -5.16 10.90 16.62
C LYS A 46 -6.16 10.87 15.45
N LEU A 47 -7.43 11.17 15.72
CA LEU A 47 -8.48 11.21 14.70
C LEU A 47 -8.21 12.31 13.67
N GLY A 48 -7.78 13.50 14.11
CA GLY A 48 -7.42 14.59 13.21
C GLY A 48 -6.26 14.25 12.28
N GLY A 49 -5.24 13.59 12.82
CA GLY A 49 -4.14 13.06 12.03
C GLY A 49 -4.59 12.02 11.01
N GLU A 50 -5.49 11.09 11.38
CA GLU A 50 -6.02 10.08 10.46
C GLU A 50 -6.85 10.70 9.32
N VAL A 51 -7.75 11.64 9.65
CA VAL A 51 -8.54 12.39 8.67
C VAL A 51 -7.62 13.12 7.69
N GLN A 52 -6.56 13.78 8.18
CA GLN A 52 -5.62 14.50 7.33
C GLN A 52 -4.80 13.57 6.44
N ILE A 53 -4.40 12.39 6.92
CA ILE A 53 -3.72 11.39 6.10
C ILE A 53 -4.63 10.90 4.96
N TRP A 54 -5.91 10.61 5.26
CA TRP A 54 -6.89 10.27 4.23
C TRP A 54 -7.10 11.40 3.23
N LEU A 55 -7.15 12.65 3.71
CA LEU A 55 -7.29 13.83 2.87
C LEU A 55 -6.09 14.01 1.92
N VAL A 56 -4.85 13.73 2.34
CA VAL A 56 -3.68 13.72 1.44
C VAL A 56 -3.91 12.74 0.29
N THR A 57 -4.28 11.49 0.59
CA THR A 57 -4.54 10.48 -0.46
C THR A 57 -5.69 10.87 -1.37
N ALA A 58 -6.75 11.48 -0.83
CA ALA A 58 -7.88 11.96 -1.62
C ALA A 58 -7.49 13.13 -2.55
N TYR A 59 -6.64 14.06 -2.08
CA TYR A 59 -6.09 15.11 -2.93
C TYR A 59 -5.27 14.55 -4.09
N GLU A 60 -4.39 13.59 -3.83
CA GLU A 60 -3.58 12.99 -4.88
C GLU A 60 -4.45 12.24 -5.90
N ALA A 61 -5.42 11.45 -5.44
CA ALA A 61 -6.35 10.74 -6.32
C ALA A 61 -7.23 11.69 -7.15
N ALA A 62 -7.52 12.89 -6.64
CA ALA A 62 -8.24 13.94 -7.35
C ALA A 62 -7.34 14.81 -8.25
N GLY A 63 -6.04 14.49 -8.40
CA GLY A 63 -5.08 15.25 -9.20
C GLY A 63 -4.64 16.58 -8.58
N LYS A 64 -4.90 16.80 -7.29
CA LYS A 64 -4.52 18.00 -6.53
C LYS A 64 -3.17 17.82 -5.81
N SER A 65 -2.13 17.43 -6.56
CA SER A 65 -0.83 17.04 -5.98
C SER A 65 -0.17 18.13 -5.14
N ASP A 66 -0.27 19.41 -5.53
CA ASP A 66 0.31 20.51 -4.75
C ASP A 66 -0.33 20.62 -3.35
N ALA A 67 -1.65 20.44 -3.26
CA ALA A 67 -2.38 20.46 -1.99
C ALA A 67 -2.03 19.23 -1.13
N ALA A 68 -1.85 18.05 -1.75
CA ALA A 68 -1.41 16.84 -1.08
C ALA A 68 -0.02 17.03 -0.46
N ILE A 69 0.93 17.56 -1.22
CA ILE A 69 2.31 17.84 -0.77
C ILE A 69 2.31 18.87 0.37
N ALA A 70 1.62 20.00 0.21
CA ALA A 70 1.55 21.04 1.22
C ALA A 70 0.93 20.54 2.54
N LEU A 71 -0.01 19.60 2.48
CA LEU A 71 -0.58 18.96 3.66
C LEU A 71 0.41 17.97 4.29
N CYS A 72 1.12 17.15 3.48
CA CYS A 72 2.18 16.28 3.97
C CYS A 72 3.27 17.03 4.76
N GLU A 73 3.73 18.16 4.25
CA GLU A 73 4.76 19.00 4.90
C GLU A 73 4.33 19.44 6.32
N LYS A 74 3.04 19.73 6.50
CA LYS A 74 2.47 20.03 7.83
C LYS A 74 2.43 18.80 8.71
N LEU A 75 2.05 17.64 8.16
CA LEU A 75 1.92 16.39 8.90
C LEU A 75 3.26 15.85 9.45
N VAL A 76 4.39 16.19 8.82
CA VAL A 76 5.73 15.84 9.34
C VAL A 76 5.98 16.37 10.75
N ARG A 77 5.30 17.45 11.16
CA ARG A 77 5.40 18.09 12.48
C ARG A 77 4.23 17.77 13.42
N HIS A 78 3.33 16.88 13.02
CA HIS A 78 2.15 16.51 13.81
C HIS A 78 2.55 15.97 15.22
N PRO A 79 1.80 16.19 16.30
CA PRO A 79 2.17 15.69 17.64
C PRO A 79 2.08 14.16 17.78
N ASP A 80 1.15 13.50 17.07
CA ASP A 80 1.09 12.03 17.01
C ASP A 80 2.22 11.42 16.14
N SER A 81 2.94 10.45 16.68
CA SER A 81 4.11 9.84 16.02
C SER A 81 3.77 8.99 14.81
N LYS A 82 2.62 8.30 14.82
CA LYS A 82 2.15 7.48 13.70
C LYS A 82 1.80 8.38 12.52
N THR A 83 1.05 9.46 12.77
CA THR A 83 0.73 10.47 11.75
C THR A 83 1.99 11.11 11.17
N ARG A 84 2.98 11.50 12.00
CA ARG A 84 4.27 12.02 11.48
C ARG A 84 4.97 11.04 10.55
N LYS A 85 5.04 9.76 10.95
CA LYS A 85 5.70 8.72 10.15
C LYS A 85 5.01 8.52 8.81
N GLN A 86 3.67 8.50 8.81
CA GLN A 86 2.88 8.41 7.58
C GLN A 86 3.05 9.65 6.70
N GLY A 87 3.01 10.85 7.29
CA GLY A 87 3.22 12.12 6.59
C GLY A 87 4.57 12.18 5.88
N ARG A 88 5.67 11.83 6.57
CA ARG A 88 7.02 11.77 5.97
C ARG A 88 7.11 10.77 4.82
N ARG A 89 6.48 9.60 4.97
CA ARG A 89 6.45 8.58 3.92
C ARG A 89 5.72 9.08 2.68
N LEU A 90 4.54 9.69 2.86
CA LEU A 90 3.76 10.24 1.76
C LEU A 90 4.49 11.40 1.09
N GLU A 91 5.09 12.32 1.86
CA GLU A 91 5.90 13.41 1.31
C GLU A 91 7.03 12.89 0.40
N ALA A 92 7.76 11.86 0.86
CA ALA A 92 8.84 11.26 0.10
C ALA A 92 8.34 10.62 -1.22
N ILE A 93 7.17 9.99 -1.20
CA ILE A 93 6.55 9.39 -2.40
C ILE A 93 6.14 10.49 -3.37
N LEU A 94 5.41 11.50 -2.89
CA LEU A 94 4.83 12.55 -3.74
C LEU A 94 5.89 13.48 -4.35
N LYS A 95 7.02 13.70 -3.67
CA LYS A 95 8.14 14.50 -4.18
C LYS A 95 9.16 13.69 -4.98
N ALA A 96 8.98 12.38 -5.12
CA ALA A 96 9.95 11.56 -5.83
C ALA A 96 10.05 11.99 -7.32
N PRO A 97 11.27 12.12 -7.87
CA PRO A 97 11.45 12.49 -9.27
C PRO A 97 10.92 11.38 -10.19
N ARG A 98 10.31 11.77 -11.31
CA ARG A 98 9.90 10.82 -12.34
C ARG A 98 11.10 10.05 -12.88
N LEU A 99 10.99 8.74 -12.92
CA LEU A 99 12.01 7.87 -13.51
C LEU A 99 12.09 8.13 -15.01
N ARG A 100 13.30 8.41 -15.50
CA ARG A 100 13.57 8.52 -16.95
C ARG A 100 13.81 7.11 -17.50
N THR A 101 13.00 6.68 -18.45
CA THR A 101 13.26 5.46 -19.21
C THR A 101 14.31 5.74 -20.28
N ARG A 102 15.23 4.80 -20.49
CA ARG A 102 16.20 4.90 -21.57
C ARG A 102 15.66 4.25 -22.83
N PRO A 103 15.83 4.85 -24.03
CA PRO A 103 15.34 4.28 -25.29
C PRO A 103 15.89 2.88 -25.56
N GLU A 104 17.14 2.61 -25.18
CA GLU A 104 17.76 1.30 -25.35
C GLU A 104 17.10 0.17 -24.53
N TRP A 105 16.26 0.48 -23.54
CA TRP A 105 15.50 -0.51 -22.77
C TRP A 105 14.12 -0.81 -23.36
N LEU A 106 13.66 0.01 -24.31
CA LEU A 106 12.35 -0.11 -24.91
C LEU A 106 12.48 -0.79 -26.28
N THR A 107 11.87 -1.96 -26.43
CA THR A 107 11.64 -2.54 -27.74
C THR A 107 10.57 -1.70 -28.44
N GLN A 108 10.90 -1.12 -29.60
CA GLN A 108 9.90 -0.37 -30.37
C GLN A 108 8.84 -1.35 -30.89
N ILE A 109 7.57 -1.06 -30.60
CA ILE A 109 6.45 -1.77 -31.21
C ILE A 109 6.34 -1.22 -32.64
N PRO A 110 6.42 -2.09 -33.67
CA PRO A 110 6.28 -1.65 -35.05
C PRO A 110 4.86 -1.14 -35.30
N ASP A 111 4.70 -0.28 -36.31
CA ASP A 111 3.38 0.20 -36.72
C ASP A 111 2.50 -0.97 -37.19
N LEU A 112 1.30 -1.07 -36.60
CA LEU A 112 0.37 -2.18 -36.79
C LEU A 112 -0.84 -1.79 -37.67
N THR A 113 -0.91 -0.55 -38.16
CA THR A 113 -2.06 -0.05 -38.93
C THR A 113 -2.30 -0.82 -40.25
N GLY A 114 -1.28 -1.50 -40.78
CA GLY A 114 -1.38 -2.31 -42.01
C GLY A 114 -1.89 -3.75 -41.83
N LEU A 115 -2.26 -4.17 -40.61
CA LEU A 115 -2.66 -5.57 -40.34
C LEU A 115 -3.99 -5.97 -40.99
N GLU A 116 -4.89 -5.02 -41.24
CA GLU A 116 -6.21 -5.29 -41.82
C GLU A 116 -6.18 -5.47 -43.35
N THR A 117 -5.16 -4.92 -44.01
CA THR A 117 -4.99 -4.93 -45.48
C THR A 117 -3.90 -5.88 -45.98
N ALA A 118 -3.33 -6.70 -45.09
CA ALA A 118 -2.24 -7.60 -45.45
C ALA A 118 -2.76 -8.84 -46.20
N ASP A 119 -2.57 -8.86 -47.52
CA ASP A 119 -2.78 -10.05 -48.35
C ASP A 119 -1.95 -11.25 -47.82
N ALA A 120 -2.40 -12.48 -48.14
CA ALA A 120 -1.81 -13.74 -47.67
C ALA A 120 -0.29 -13.89 -47.95
N GLU A 121 0.25 -13.11 -48.89
CA GLU A 121 1.68 -13.08 -49.22
C GLU A 121 2.49 -12.22 -48.22
N ASN A 122 1.90 -11.13 -47.71
CA ASN A 122 2.52 -10.24 -46.72
C ASN A 122 2.39 -10.80 -45.29
N GLN A 123 1.43 -11.68 -45.04
CA GLN A 123 1.33 -12.47 -43.79
C GLN A 123 2.61 -13.27 -43.49
N LYS A 124 3.45 -13.60 -44.47
CA LYS A 124 4.74 -14.29 -44.24
C LYS A 124 5.84 -13.37 -43.71
N ALA A 125 5.78 -12.06 -43.97
CA ALA A 125 6.73 -11.08 -43.44
C ALA A 125 6.45 -10.75 -41.96
N TYR A 126 5.19 -10.85 -41.54
CA TYR A 126 4.74 -10.69 -40.15
C TYR A 126 4.48 -12.01 -39.42
N ALA A 127 4.63 -13.15 -40.10
CA ALA A 127 4.64 -14.44 -39.46
C ALA A 127 5.80 -14.47 -38.47
N ALA A 128 5.48 -14.64 -37.19
CA ALA A 128 6.47 -14.93 -36.17
C ALA A 128 7.46 -15.96 -36.73
N PRO A 129 8.79 -15.75 -36.59
CA PRO A 129 9.76 -16.66 -37.19
C PRO A 129 9.40 -18.09 -36.78
N SER A 130 8.90 -18.86 -37.74
CA SER A 130 8.41 -20.23 -37.55
C SER A 130 9.58 -21.21 -37.45
N ARG A 131 10.67 -20.77 -36.82
CA ARG A 131 11.52 -21.70 -36.10
C ARG A 131 10.87 -21.87 -34.75
N PRO A 132 10.35 -23.06 -34.41
CA PRO A 132 10.26 -23.41 -33.01
C PRO A 132 11.69 -23.22 -32.47
N LYS A 133 11.91 -22.13 -31.73
CA LYS A 133 13.05 -22.09 -30.81
C LYS A 133 12.82 -23.34 -29.99
N THR A 134 13.69 -24.34 -30.17
CA THR A 134 13.77 -25.50 -29.29
C THR A 134 13.48 -24.99 -27.89
N PRO A 135 12.51 -25.57 -27.16
CA PRO A 135 12.11 -25.05 -25.87
C PRO A 135 13.39 -24.85 -25.09
N ARG A 136 13.78 -23.58 -24.90
CA ARG A 136 14.97 -23.24 -24.15
C ARG A 136 14.66 -23.88 -22.81
N LYS A 137 15.41 -24.94 -22.45
CA LYS A 137 15.28 -25.56 -21.13
C LYS A 137 15.14 -24.41 -20.15
N PRO A 138 14.07 -24.40 -19.32
CA PRO A 138 13.93 -23.38 -18.30
C PRO A 138 15.30 -23.22 -17.67
N ARG A 139 15.87 -22.01 -17.70
CA ARG A 139 17.09 -21.76 -16.95
C ARG A 139 16.78 -22.28 -15.54
N PRO A 140 17.60 -23.18 -14.97
CA PRO A 140 17.39 -23.61 -13.61
C PRO A 140 17.20 -22.34 -12.80
N LYS A 141 16.06 -22.24 -12.10
CA LYS A 141 15.89 -21.13 -11.15
C LYS A 141 17.14 -21.18 -10.27
N PRO A 142 17.86 -20.06 -10.08
CA PRO A 142 18.95 -20.02 -9.12
C PRO A 142 18.43 -20.66 -7.84
N GLU A 143 19.07 -21.74 -7.40
CA GLU A 143 18.72 -22.35 -6.13
C GLU A 143 18.76 -21.21 -5.10
N PRO A 144 17.67 -20.98 -4.35
CA PRO A 144 17.68 -19.94 -3.35
C PRO A 144 18.86 -20.23 -2.43
N GLU A 145 19.75 -19.26 -2.29
CA GLU A 145 20.89 -19.38 -1.39
C GLU A 145 20.37 -19.81 -0.01
N PRO A 146 21.05 -20.74 0.67
CA PRO A 146 20.58 -21.26 1.95
C PRO A 146 20.36 -20.08 2.88
N ILE A 147 19.10 -19.88 3.27
CA ILE A 147 18.69 -18.79 4.13
C ILE A 147 19.47 -18.94 5.43
N ASP A 148 20.32 -17.98 5.73
CA ASP A 148 21.10 -17.94 6.95
C ASP A 148 20.15 -17.73 8.14
N LEU A 149 19.90 -18.81 8.88
CA LEU A 149 19.02 -18.83 10.04
C LEU A 149 19.51 -17.94 11.18
N SER A 150 20.75 -17.45 11.15
CA SER A 150 21.25 -16.47 12.13
C SER A 150 20.74 -15.05 11.88
N GLN A 151 20.23 -14.76 10.67
CA GLN A 151 19.71 -13.45 10.29
C GLN A 151 18.21 -13.28 10.59
N VAL A 152 17.54 -14.33 11.07
CA VAL A 152 16.13 -14.23 11.47
C VAL A 152 16.03 -13.51 12.82
N ASN A 153 15.23 -12.45 12.87
CA ASN A 153 15.05 -11.65 14.08
C ASN A 153 14.19 -12.42 15.10
N THR A 154 14.84 -12.94 16.15
CA THR A 154 14.21 -13.71 17.24
C THR A 154 13.83 -12.87 18.46
N LYS A 155 13.96 -11.53 18.40
CA LYS A 155 13.76 -10.64 19.55
C LYS A 155 12.33 -10.68 20.12
N ASP A 156 11.34 -11.06 19.31
CA ASP A 156 9.92 -11.04 19.67
C ASP A 156 9.32 -12.45 19.91
N ASN A 157 10.14 -13.42 20.34
CA ASN A 157 9.71 -14.81 20.53
C ASN A 157 9.07 -15.12 21.90
N ALA A 158 8.66 -14.10 22.67
CA ALA A 158 8.08 -14.26 24.01
C ALA A 158 6.80 -15.14 24.00
N PHE A 159 6.02 -15.07 22.92
CA PHE A 159 4.82 -15.88 22.74
C PHE A 159 5.11 -17.40 22.65
N VAL A 160 6.24 -17.78 22.06
CA VAL A 160 6.66 -19.19 21.92
C VAL A 160 6.94 -19.80 23.29
N TRP A 161 7.65 -19.07 24.15
CA TRP A 161 7.92 -19.52 25.52
C TRP A 161 6.66 -19.62 26.37
N LEU A 162 5.72 -18.67 26.22
CA LEU A 162 4.43 -18.74 26.91
C LEU A 162 3.63 -19.97 26.50
N SER A 163 3.62 -20.27 25.19
CA SER A 163 2.91 -21.42 24.63
C SER A 163 3.52 -22.74 25.09
N LEU A 164 4.85 -22.87 25.07
CA LEU A 164 5.54 -24.05 25.60
C LEU A 164 5.27 -24.25 27.10
N GLY A 165 5.28 -23.18 27.89
CA GLY A 165 4.95 -23.25 29.32
C GLY A 165 3.50 -23.70 29.58
N ALA A 166 2.54 -23.16 28.82
CA ALA A 166 1.15 -23.57 28.92
C ALA A 166 0.94 -25.05 28.55
N ILE A 167 1.60 -25.52 27.48
CA ILE A 167 1.56 -26.93 27.06
C ILE A 167 2.17 -27.82 28.14
N ALA A 168 3.32 -27.46 28.70
CA ALA A 168 3.97 -28.21 29.77
C ALA A 168 3.09 -28.32 31.02
N LEU A 169 2.41 -27.25 31.41
CA LEU A 169 1.46 -27.25 32.53
C LEU A 169 0.24 -28.13 32.28
N LEU A 170 -0.32 -28.11 31.05
CA LEU A 170 -1.43 -28.98 30.68
C LEU A 170 -1.03 -30.47 30.75
N VAL A 171 0.15 -30.82 30.23
CA VAL A 171 0.67 -32.19 30.29
C VAL A 171 0.95 -32.62 31.73
N ALA A 172 1.58 -31.76 32.54
CA ALA A 172 1.85 -32.05 33.95
C ALA A 172 0.54 -32.23 34.75
N GLY A 173 -0.46 -31.38 34.51
CA GLY A 173 -1.78 -31.49 35.13
C GLY A 173 -2.48 -32.80 34.79
N LEU A 174 -2.45 -33.20 33.52
CA LEU A 174 -3.03 -34.48 33.07
C LEU A 174 -2.32 -35.68 33.67
N VAL A 175 -0.98 -35.65 33.79
CA VAL A 175 -0.21 -36.73 34.42
C VAL A 175 -0.44 -36.80 35.93
N TRP A 176 -0.64 -35.67 36.60
CA TRP A 176 -0.90 -35.61 38.03
C TRP A 176 -2.32 -36.08 38.39
N PHE A 177 -3.33 -35.63 37.65
CA PHE A 177 -4.74 -36.01 37.87
C PHE A 177 -5.14 -37.35 37.22
N GLY A 178 -4.36 -37.84 36.26
CA GLY A 178 -4.60 -39.10 35.57
C GLY A 178 -3.87 -40.31 36.16
N ARG A 179 -3.13 -40.13 37.26
CA ARG A 179 -2.61 -41.26 38.05
C ARG A 179 -3.74 -41.77 38.97
N PRO A 180 -4.17 -43.04 38.83
CA PRO A 180 -5.14 -43.64 39.74
C PRO A 180 -4.58 -43.80 41.16
#